data_AF-A0A7C7G0M3-F1
#
_entry.id   AF-A0A7C7G0M3-F1
#
_cell.length_a   1.000
_cell.length_b   1.000
_cell.length_c   1.000
_cell.angle_alpha   90.00
_cell.angle_beta   90.00
_cell.angle_gamma   90.00
#
_symmetry.space_group_name_H-M   'P 1'
#
loop_
_entity.id
_entity.type
_entity.pdbx_description
1 polymer ?
#
loop_
_entity_poly.entity_id
_entity_poly.type
_entity_poly.pdbx_seq_one_letter_code
_entity_poly.pdbx_strand_id
1 'polypeptide(L)'
;MASLVPAAAKALFEAALGDHFDTFKATITIHKEAKKTITLAASQNIYAGYSAPKETVTYTPVSKSYSAIVNYKENQPLEYQDEIKANIEKGDVRIKVEADCSTYISKGKTLSIEIGGNQFNVISSEGARYFLDKTYYVFYLEATT
;
A
#
# COMPACT_ATOMS: atom_id res chain seq x y z
N MET A 1 -22.66 18.72 26.09
CA MET A 1 -22.28 19.96 25.40
C MET A 1 -22.88 19.91 24.00
N ALA A 2 -23.61 20.93 23.55
CA ALA A 2 -24.16 20.93 22.20
C ALA A 2 -23.03 21.00 21.16
N SER A 3 -23.08 20.16 20.14
CA SER A 3 -22.10 20.16 19.04
C SER A 3 -22.17 21.50 18.29
N LEU A 4 -21.02 22.15 18.06
CA LEU A 4 -20.92 23.38 17.27
C LEU A 4 -21.40 23.19 15.82
N VAL A 5 -21.34 21.96 15.32
CA VAL A 5 -21.82 21.59 13.98
C VAL A 5 -23.05 20.71 14.11
N PRO A 6 -24.20 21.10 13.54
CA PRO A 6 -25.41 20.27 13.51
C PRO A 6 -25.18 18.95 12.77
N ALA A 7 -25.85 17.87 13.20
CA ALA A 7 -25.68 16.54 12.59
C ALA A 7 -25.96 16.52 11.08
N ALA A 8 -26.97 17.26 10.61
CA ALA A 8 -27.27 17.38 9.18
C ALA A 8 -26.14 18.02 8.37
N ALA A 9 -25.45 19.02 8.93
CA ALA A 9 -24.33 19.68 8.26
C ALA A 9 -23.09 18.75 8.20
N LYS A 10 -22.87 17.93 9.23
CA LYS A 10 -21.82 16.91 9.21
C LYS A 10 -22.03 15.89 8.10
N ALA A 11 -23.25 15.36 7.99
CA ALA A 11 -23.61 14.39 6.97
C ALA A 11 -23.43 14.95 5.55
N LEU A 12 -23.82 16.21 5.31
CA LEU A 12 -23.59 16.87 4.02
C LEU A 12 -22.10 17.03 3.69
N PHE A 13 -21.29 17.41 4.67
CA PHE A 13 -19.84 17.57 4.48
C PHE A 13 -19.16 16.21 4.20
N GLU A 14 -19.56 15.16 4.89
CA GLU A 14 -19.05 13.80 4.67
C GLU A 14 -19.42 13.26 3.30
N ALA A 15 -20.65 13.50 2.85
CA ALA A 15 -21.09 13.16 1.50
C ALA A 15 -20.22 13.89 0.45
N ALA A 16 -20.06 15.21 0.59
CA ALA A 16 -19.23 16.00 -0.32
C ALA A 16 -17.75 15.54 -0.33
N LEU A 17 -17.21 15.12 0.83
CA LEU A 17 -15.86 14.54 0.91
C LEU A 17 -15.77 13.15 0.29
N GLY A 18 -16.85 12.36 0.37
CA GLY A 18 -16.99 11.09 -0.33
C GLY A 18 -16.98 11.31 -1.84
N ASP A 19 -17.81 12.22 -2.34
CA ASP A 19 -17.91 12.56 -3.76
C ASP A 19 -16.60 13.12 -4.31
N HIS A 20 -15.91 13.98 -3.56
CA HIS A 20 -14.58 14.46 -3.92
C HIS A 20 -13.58 13.31 -4.03
N PHE A 21 -13.59 12.36 -3.07
CA PHE A 21 -12.72 11.20 -3.14
C PHE A 21 -13.08 10.31 -4.34
N ASP A 22 -14.36 10.06 -4.58
CA ASP A 22 -14.85 9.21 -5.66
C ASP A 22 -14.53 9.77 -7.05
N THR A 23 -14.59 11.10 -7.19
CA THR A 23 -14.31 11.80 -8.45
C THR A 23 -12.82 11.78 -8.80
N PHE A 24 -11.94 11.93 -7.81
CA PHE A 24 -10.49 12.10 -8.04
C PHE A 24 -9.66 10.86 -7.68
N LYS A 25 -10.30 9.72 -7.36
CA LYS A 25 -9.57 8.48 -7.06
C LYS A 25 -8.95 7.87 -8.32
N ALA A 26 -7.79 7.27 -8.13
CA ALA A 26 -7.14 6.34 -9.04
C ALA A 26 -7.03 4.97 -8.38
N THR A 27 -6.90 3.92 -9.20
CA THR A 27 -6.61 2.57 -8.72
C THR A 27 -5.12 2.43 -8.46
N ILE A 28 -4.77 1.95 -7.27
CA ILE A 28 -3.40 1.59 -6.90
C ILE A 28 -3.36 0.10 -6.55
N THR A 29 -2.27 -0.58 -6.88
CA THR A 29 -2.06 -1.99 -6.52
C THR A 29 -0.92 -2.10 -5.53
N ILE A 30 -1.19 -2.69 -4.36
CA ILE A 30 -0.19 -2.81 -3.31
C ILE A 30 0.36 -4.24 -3.33
N HIS A 31 1.66 -4.36 -3.58
CA HIS A 31 2.38 -5.62 -3.58
C HIS A 31 3.00 -5.87 -2.19
N LYS A 32 2.65 -7.01 -1.60
CA LYS A 32 3.20 -7.47 -0.32
C LYS A 32 4.24 -8.56 -0.54
N GLU A 33 5.04 -8.79 0.48
CA GLU A 33 5.90 -9.97 0.53
C GLU A 33 5.09 -11.25 0.30
N ALA A 34 5.68 -12.18 -0.46
CA ALA A 34 5.03 -13.43 -0.78
C ALA A 34 4.78 -14.25 0.49
N LYS A 35 3.59 -14.83 0.61
CA LYS A 35 3.27 -15.74 1.72
C LYS A 35 4.02 -17.06 1.51
N LYS A 36 4.95 -17.34 2.42
CA LYS A 36 5.68 -18.61 2.49
C LYS A 36 4.77 -19.68 3.10
N THR A 37 4.51 -20.74 2.36
CA THR A 37 3.81 -21.93 2.86
C THR A 37 4.80 -23.09 2.88
N ILE A 38 4.94 -23.74 4.02
CA ILE A 38 5.79 -24.92 4.20
C ILE A 38 4.84 -26.10 4.34
N THR A 39 4.88 -27.01 3.36
CA THR A 39 4.10 -28.24 3.41
C THR A 39 5.05 -29.38 3.71
N LEU A 40 4.83 -30.06 4.85
CA LEU A 40 5.39 -31.38 5.08
C LEU A 40 4.50 -32.39 4.37
N ALA A 41 5.09 -33.19 3.49
CA ALA A 41 4.43 -34.40 3.01
C ALA A 41 4.28 -35.35 4.21
N ALA A 42 3.06 -35.57 4.67
CA ALA A 42 2.82 -36.51 5.76
C ALA A 42 3.10 -37.95 5.31
N SER A 43 3.64 -38.74 6.25
CA SER A 43 3.89 -40.19 6.23
C SER A 43 5.15 -40.68 5.48
N GLN A 44 6.34 -40.37 6.00
CA GLN A 44 7.48 -41.29 5.81
C GLN A 44 7.97 -41.72 7.20
N ASN A 45 7.93 -43.04 7.42
CA ASN A 45 8.17 -43.72 8.68
C ASN A 45 9.39 -43.18 9.44
N ILE A 46 9.20 -42.83 10.71
CA ILE A 46 10.22 -42.32 11.64
C ILE A 46 11.15 -43.46 12.13
N TYR A 47 11.31 -44.52 11.35
CA TYR A 47 12.15 -45.66 11.70
C TYR A 47 13.61 -45.33 11.38
N ALA A 48 14.51 -45.58 12.33
CA ALA A 48 15.93 -45.31 12.19
C ALA A 48 16.49 -46.04 10.95
N GLY A 49 16.93 -45.29 9.94
CA GLY A 49 17.49 -45.80 8.68
C GLY A 49 16.81 -45.32 7.40
N TYR A 50 15.65 -44.64 7.46
CA TYR A 50 14.98 -44.07 6.28
C TYR A 50 15.17 -42.54 6.17
N SER A 51 15.26 -42.07 4.93
CA SER A 51 15.58 -40.69 4.53
C SER A 51 14.73 -39.63 5.24
N ALA A 52 15.37 -38.54 5.65
CA ALA A 52 14.74 -37.41 6.31
C ALA A 52 13.57 -36.83 5.49
N PRO A 53 12.49 -36.35 6.15
CA PRO A 53 11.33 -35.79 5.47
C PRO A 53 11.73 -34.59 4.60
N LYS A 54 11.26 -34.57 3.35
CA LYS A 54 11.51 -33.49 2.39
C LYS A 54 10.44 -32.40 2.57
N GLU A 55 10.85 -31.24 3.05
CA GLU A 55 9.98 -30.06 3.11
C GLU A 55 9.80 -29.47 1.72
N THR A 56 8.56 -29.14 1.35
CA THR A 56 8.29 -28.35 0.15
C THR A 56 7.91 -26.94 0.58
N VAL A 57 8.66 -25.95 0.11
CA VAL A 57 8.41 -24.52 0.38
C VAL A 57 7.84 -23.88 -0.87
N THR A 58 6.67 -23.25 -0.77
CA THR A 58 6.05 -22.47 -1.85
C THR A 58 5.88 -21.01 -1.45
N TYR A 59 6.09 -20.10 -2.40
CA TYR A 59 5.91 -18.66 -2.23
C TYR A 59 4.75 -18.20 -3.10
N THR A 60 3.72 -17.62 -2.48
CA THR A 60 2.55 -17.09 -3.20
C THR A 60 2.56 -15.56 -3.14
N PRO A 61 2.63 -14.86 -4.28
CA PRO A 61 2.61 -13.39 -4.28
C PRO A 61 1.25 -12.89 -3.77
N VAL A 62 1.26 -11.88 -2.91
CA VAL A 62 0.04 -11.29 -2.34
C VAL A 62 -0.05 -9.85 -2.80
N SER A 63 -1.01 -9.56 -3.67
CA SER A 63 -1.25 -8.21 -4.18
C SER A 63 -2.73 -7.89 -4.07
N LYS A 64 -3.05 -6.64 -3.75
CA LYS A 64 -4.45 -6.19 -3.69
C LYS A 64 -4.57 -4.74 -4.14
N SER A 65 -5.62 -4.47 -4.92
CA SER A 65 -5.89 -3.13 -5.44
C SER A 65 -6.84 -2.36 -4.53
N TYR A 66 -6.62 -1.06 -4.45
CA TYR A 66 -7.38 -0.10 -3.65
C TYR A 66 -7.56 1.21 -4.43
N SER A 67 -8.45 2.06 -3.94
CA SER A 67 -8.63 3.42 -4.45
C SER A 67 -7.85 4.44 -3.62
N ALA A 68 -7.22 5.39 -4.30
CA ALA A 68 -6.45 6.45 -3.66
C ALA A 68 -6.50 7.74 -4.50
N ILE A 69 -6.48 8.90 -3.84
CA ILE A 69 -6.17 10.15 -4.55
C ILE A 69 -4.65 10.25 -4.66
N VAL A 70 -4.14 10.35 -5.88
CA VAL A 70 -2.71 10.43 -6.17
C VAL A 70 -2.36 11.86 -6.55
N ASN A 71 -1.36 12.43 -5.87
CA ASN A 71 -0.81 13.74 -6.21
C ASN A 71 0.67 13.58 -6.51
N TYR A 72 1.06 13.89 -7.74
CA TYR A 72 2.45 13.98 -8.15
C TYR A 72 2.97 15.39 -7.83
N LYS A 73 4.20 15.51 -7.32
CA LYS A 73 4.84 16.84 -7.25
C LYS A 73 5.11 17.36 -8.67
N GLU A 74 4.95 18.67 -8.86
CA GLU A 74 5.20 19.35 -10.14
C GLU A 74 6.66 19.23 -10.59
N ASN A 75 7.60 19.33 -9.64
CA ASN A 75 9.02 19.06 -9.88
C ASN A 75 9.35 17.64 -9.46
N GLN A 76 9.62 16.78 -10.44
CA GLN A 76 10.24 15.47 -10.23
C GLN A 76 11.73 15.59 -10.61
N PRO A 77 12.63 15.80 -9.63
CA PRO A 77 14.04 15.93 -9.93
C PRO A 77 14.58 14.60 -10.49
N LEU A 78 15.41 14.71 -11.53
CA LEU A 78 16.19 13.60 -12.04
C LEU A 78 17.40 13.38 -11.12
N GLU A 79 17.54 12.17 -10.57
CA GLU A 79 18.74 11.74 -9.87
C GLU A 79 19.54 10.79 -10.76
N TYR A 80 20.83 11.06 -10.94
CA TYR A 80 21.71 10.16 -11.69
C TYR A 80 22.03 8.94 -10.82
N GLN A 81 21.66 7.75 -11.29
CA GLN A 81 22.08 6.51 -10.68
C GLN A 81 23.33 5.96 -11.35
N ASP A 82 24.40 5.84 -10.57
CA ASP A 82 25.69 5.30 -11.03
C ASP A 82 25.60 3.83 -11.43
N GLU A 83 24.75 3.04 -10.78
CA GLU A 83 24.63 1.59 -10.99
C GLU A 83 24.12 1.24 -12.39
N ILE A 84 23.15 2.01 -12.88
CA ILE A 84 22.56 1.81 -14.22
C ILE A 84 22.94 2.91 -15.22
N LYS A 85 23.78 3.87 -14.79
CA LYS A 85 24.29 5.00 -15.58
C LYS A 85 23.19 5.81 -16.26
N ALA A 86 22.06 5.99 -15.58
CA ALA A 86 20.89 6.69 -16.12
C ALA A 86 20.36 7.72 -15.12
N ASN A 87 19.75 8.79 -15.65
CA ASN A 87 18.96 9.74 -14.87
C ASN A 87 17.58 9.14 -14.64
N ILE A 88 17.18 9.00 -13.38
CA ILE A 88 15.88 8.46 -13.00
C ILE A 88 15.08 9.53 -12.29
N GLU A 89 13.80 9.62 -12.62
CA GLU A 89 12.88 10.52 -11.95
C GLU A 89 12.68 10.05 -10.51
N LYS A 90 13.21 10.80 -9.55
CA LYS A 90 12.89 10.60 -8.13
C LYS A 90 11.59 11.33 -7.84
N GLY A 91 10.51 10.75 -8.36
CA GLY A 91 9.17 11.28 -8.23
C GLY A 91 8.67 11.10 -6.80
N ASP A 92 8.52 12.20 -6.07
CA ASP A 92 7.78 12.21 -4.82
C ASP A 92 6.27 12.15 -5.12
N VAL A 93 5.64 11.03 -4.78
CA VAL A 93 4.20 10.82 -4.97
C VAL A 93 3.50 10.83 -3.62
N ARG A 94 2.47 11.65 -3.47
CA ARG A 94 1.63 11.67 -2.28
C ARG A 94 0.31 10.99 -2.57
N ILE A 95 0.04 9.90 -1.85
CA ILE A 95 -1.25 9.22 -1.90
C ILE A 95 -2.10 9.54 -0.66
N LYS A 96 -3.41 9.67 -0.87
CA LYS A 96 -4.41 9.73 0.19
C LYS A 96 -5.35 8.54 0.04
N VAL A 97 -5.49 7.75 1.10
CA VAL A 97 -6.21 6.47 1.10
C VAL A 97 -7.22 6.38 2.23
N GLU A 98 -8.16 5.45 2.11
CA GLU A 98 -9.10 5.10 3.18
C GLU A 98 -8.47 4.11 4.20
N ALA A 99 -9.18 3.88 5.31
CA ALA A 99 -8.65 3.14 6.46
C ALA A 99 -8.26 1.68 6.16
N ASP A 100 -9.01 1.03 5.27
CA ASP A 100 -8.76 -0.35 4.84
C ASP A 100 -7.43 -0.48 4.09
N CYS A 101 -7.16 0.46 3.19
CA CYS A 101 -5.92 0.56 2.44
C CYS A 101 -4.76 0.93 3.37
N SER A 102 -4.92 1.90 4.28
CA SER A 102 -3.89 2.24 5.28
C SER A 102 -3.51 1.03 6.13
N THR A 103 -4.52 0.32 6.64
CA THR A 103 -4.31 -0.90 7.43
C THR A 103 -3.57 -1.96 6.61
N TYR A 104 -3.90 -2.10 5.33
CA TYR A 104 -3.21 -3.02 4.45
C TYR A 104 -1.75 -2.61 4.22
N ILE A 105 -1.46 -1.33 3.96
CA ILE A 105 -0.09 -0.82 3.80
C ILE A 105 0.73 -1.07 5.07
N SER A 106 0.18 -0.75 6.24
CA SER A 106 0.87 -0.87 7.53
C SER A 106 1.01 -2.33 8.02
N LYS A 107 0.18 -3.26 7.51
CA LYS A 107 0.22 -4.67 7.92
C LYS A 107 1.24 -5.47 7.09
N GLY A 108 2.36 -5.83 7.72
CA GLY A 108 3.43 -6.62 7.09
C GLY A 108 4.24 -5.81 6.06
N LYS A 109 5.22 -6.44 5.41
CA LYS A 109 6.13 -5.73 4.51
C LYS A 109 5.48 -5.44 3.16
N THR A 110 5.34 -4.15 2.84
CA THR A 110 5.02 -3.67 1.48
C THR A 110 6.29 -3.67 0.65
N LEU A 111 6.25 -4.30 -0.52
CA LEU A 111 7.36 -4.32 -1.47
C LEU A 111 7.31 -3.08 -2.36
N SER A 112 6.16 -2.84 -2.98
CA SER A 112 5.93 -1.67 -3.83
C SER A 112 4.43 -1.38 -3.95
N ILE A 113 4.12 -0.15 -4.34
CA ILE A 113 2.79 0.28 -4.73
C ILE A 113 2.85 0.65 -6.21
N GLU A 114 2.05 -0.02 -7.02
CA GLU A 114 1.91 0.26 -8.44
C GLU A 114 0.79 1.28 -8.67
N ILE A 115 1.09 2.32 -9.44
CA ILE A 115 0.16 3.37 -9.84
C ILE A 115 0.32 3.59 -11.34
N GLY A 116 -0.69 3.22 -12.13
CA GLY A 116 -0.67 3.41 -13.58
C GLY A 116 0.48 2.68 -14.29
N GLY A 117 0.92 1.54 -13.78
CA GLY A 117 2.04 0.75 -14.31
C GLY A 117 3.42 1.11 -13.75
N ASN A 118 3.55 2.22 -13.02
CA ASN A 118 4.80 2.62 -12.37
C ASN A 118 4.84 2.13 -10.92
N GLN A 119 6.00 1.68 -10.45
CA GLN A 119 6.18 1.18 -9.09
C GLN A 119 6.81 2.22 -8.18
N PHE A 120 6.33 2.28 -6.95
CA PHE A 120 6.80 3.21 -5.93
C PHE A 120 7.02 2.52 -4.59
N ASN A 121 8.04 2.94 -3.85
CA ASN A 121 8.32 2.52 -2.49
C ASN A 121 7.67 3.48 -1.49
N VAL A 122 7.17 2.95 -0.37
CA VAL A 122 6.62 3.77 0.72
C VAL A 122 7.78 4.31 1.58
N ILE A 123 7.95 5.64 1.63
CA ILE A 123 9.08 6.29 2.31
C ILE A 123 8.69 7.01 3.62
N SER A 124 7.41 6.98 3.98
CA SER A 124 6.89 7.68 5.17
C SER A 124 5.95 6.80 5.98
N SER A 125 5.81 7.14 7.26
CA SER A 125 4.76 6.62 8.13
C SER A 125 3.40 7.23 7.78
N GLU A 126 2.32 6.56 8.18
CA GLU A 126 0.96 7.03 7.93
C GLU A 126 0.70 8.40 8.59
N GLY A 127 0.16 9.34 7.82
CA GLY A 127 -0.32 10.63 8.32
C GLY A 127 -1.84 10.68 8.34
N ALA A 128 -2.45 10.52 9.52
CA ALA A 128 -3.91 10.59 9.68
C ALA A 128 -4.44 12.02 9.49
N ARG A 129 -5.51 12.17 8.72
CA ARG A 129 -6.23 13.42 8.45
C ARG A 129 -7.70 13.24 8.80
N TYR A 130 -8.09 13.88 9.90
CA TYR A 130 -9.45 13.81 10.43
C TYR A 130 -10.33 14.89 9.80
N PHE A 131 -11.48 14.47 9.29
CA PHE A 131 -12.49 15.32 8.70
C PHE A 131 -13.85 14.99 9.33
N LEU A 132 -14.07 15.54 10.53
CA LEU A 132 -15.22 15.18 11.37
C LEU A 132 -15.22 13.67 11.66
N ASP A 133 -16.21 12.91 11.21
CA ASP A 133 -16.30 11.47 11.48
C ASP A 133 -15.62 10.61 10.38
N LYS A 134 -15.10 11.23 9.30
CA LYS A 134 -14.31 10.54 8.26
C LYS A 134 -12.81 10.79 8.42
N THR A 135 -12.00 9.73 8.31
CA THR A 135 -10.54 9.82 8.39
C THR A 135 -9.90 9.31 7.12
N TYR A 136 -8.96 10.08 6.57
CA TYR A 136 -8.10 9.66 5.47
C TYR A 136 -6.65 9.56 5.92
N TYR A 137 -5.88 8.69 5.28
CA TYR A 137 -4.48 8.45 5.61
C TYR A 137 -3.61 8.87 4.44
N VAL A 138 -2.49 9.52 4.75
CA VAL A 138 -1.58 10.06 3.75
C VAL A 138 -0.25 9.34 3.84
N PHE A 139 0.26 8.91 2.68
CA PHE A 139 1.61 8.37 2.54
C PHE A 139 2.34 9.13 1.43
N TYR A 140 3.62 9.33 1.65
CA TYR A 140 4.60 9.73 0.64
C TYR A 140 5.31 8.49 0.13
N LEU A 141 5.41 8.42 -1.19
CA LEU A 141 6.04 7.38 -1.97
C LEU A 141 7.15 7.98 -2.82
N GLU A 142 8.10 7.14 -3.19
CA GLU A 142 9.23 7.48 -4.04
C GLU A 142 9.31 6.46 -5.18
N ALA A 143 9.63 6.90 -6.39
CA ALA A 143 9.72 6.01 -7.54
C ALA A 143 10.75 4.90 -7.30
N THR A 144 10.37 3.66 -7.60
CA THR A 144 11.28 2.51 -7.56
C THR A 144 11.97 2.39 -8.91
N THR A 145 13.28 2.23 -8.86
CA THR A 145 14.17 1.94 -10.00
C THR A 145 13.98 0.56 -10.60
#